data_AF-A0A3D6ES39-F1
#
_entry.id   AF-A0A3D6ES39-F1
#
_cell.length_a   1.000
_cell.length_b   1.000
_cell.length_c   1.000
_cell.angle_alpha   90.00
_cell.angle_beta   90.00
_cell.angle_gamma   90.00
#
_symmetry.space_group_name_H-M   'P 1'
#
loop_
_entity.id
_entity.type
_entity.pdbx_description
1 polymer ?
#
loop_
_entity_poly.entity_id
_entity_poly.type
_entity_poly.pdbx_seq_one_letter_code
_entity_poly.pdbx_strand_id
1 'polypeptide(L)'
;MNKVWLIIQREFLNRVQKKSFLIATILVPLIFPAIIGGLVYVAIKESESAKAETVQVLDESKLFKFENNKQFTFIPIAIPREQAK
;
A
#
# COMPACT_ATOMS: atom_id res chain seq x y z
N MET A 1 17.65 39.59 31.01
CA MET A 1 17.50 38.28 30.31
C MET A 1 16.11 37.64 30.51
N ASN A 2 15.41 37.87 31.63
CA ASN A 2 14.04 37.34 31.88
C ASN A 2 12.93 37.85 30.94
N LYS A 3 13.12 38.97 30.25
CA LYS A 3 12.10 39.54 29.37
C LYS A 3 11.81 38.65 28.14
N VAL A 4 12.84 37.98 27.61
CA VAL A 4 12.68 37.07 26.45
C VAL A 4 11.78 35.89 26.82
N TRP A 5 11.98 35.31 28.00
CA TRP A 5 11.16 34.21 28.49
C TRP A 5 9.69 34.59 28.63
N LEU A 6 9.40 35.77 29.20
CA LEU A 6 8.03 36.29 29.33
C LEU A 6 7.35 36.50 27.97
N ILE A 7 8.10 36.96 26.96
CA ILE A 7 7.59 37.16 25.60
C ILE A 7 7.25 35.81 24.95
N ILE A 8 8.12 34.81 25.09
CA ILE A 8 7.89 33.46 24.56
C ILE A 8 6.64 32.83 25.20
N GLN A 9 6.51 32.93 26.53
CA GLN A 9 5.37 32.37 27.24
C GLN A 9 4.04 32.98 26.77
N ARG A 10 3.97 34.32 26.62
CA ARG A 10 2.77 35.01 26.14
C ARG A 10 2.42 34.58 24.71
N GLU A 11 3.42 34.50 23.83
CA GLU A 11 3.23 34.14 22.43
C GLU A 11 2.79 32.67 22.28
N PHE A 12 3.38 31.76 23.06
CA PHE A 12 2.98 30.36 23.09
C PHE A 12 1.52 30.20 23.56
N LEU A 13 1.14 30.83 24.67
CA LEU A 13 -0.24 30.79 25.18
C LEU A 13 -1.24 31.34 24.16
N ASN A 14 -0.90 32.46 23.50
CA ASN A 14 -1.73 33.05 22.46
C ASN A 14 -1.87 32.16 21.21
N ARG A 15 -0.90 31.31 20.91
CA ARG A 15 -0.98 30.36 19.79
C ARG A 15 -1.75 29.11 20.17
N VAL A 16 -1.43 28.48 21.29
CA VAL A 16 -2.03 27.20 21.70
C VAL A 16 -3.52 27.32 22.06
N GLN A 17 -3.97 28.49 22.52
CA GLN A 17 -5.39 28.74 22.80
C GLN A 17 -6.25 28.87 21.53
N LYS A 18 -5.64 29.09 20.35
CA LYS A 18 -6.40 29.14 19.09
C LYS A 18 -6.80 27.72 18.69
N LYS A 19 -8.10 27.53 18.42
CA LYS A 19 -8.62 26.25 17.92
C LYS A 19 -7.90 25.79 16.64
N SER A 20 -7.60 26.71 15.73
CA SER A 20 -6.87 26.40 14.50
C SER A 20 -5.46 25.85 14.74
N PHE A 21 -4.76 26.33 15.78
CA PHE A 21 -3.44 25.80 16.14
C PHE A 21 -3.52 24.37 16.65
N LEU A 22 -4.47 24.08 17.55
CA LEU A 22 -4.70 22.73 18.06
C LEU A 22 -5.11 21.77 16.94
N ILE A 23 -6.03 22.20 16.08
CA ILE A 23 -6.48 21.42 14.92
C ILE A 23 -5.29 21.10 14.00
N ALA A 24 -4.49 22.09 13.62
CA ALA A 24 -3.33 21.87 12.74
C ALA A 24 -2.28 20.96 13.40
N THR A 25 -2.00 21.15 14.69
CA THR A 25 -1.02 20.35 15.44
C THR A 25 -1.40 18.87 15.50
N ILE A 26 -2.70 18.54 15.49
CA ILE A 26 -3.19 17.16 15.48
C ILE A 26 -3.36 16.63 14.05
N LEU A 27 -3.94 17.43 13.14
CA LEU A 27 -4.21 16.98 11.77
C LEU A 27 -2.93 16.76 10.97
N VAL A 28 -1.98 17.69 11.02
CA VAL A 28 -0.74 17.62 10.22
C VAL A 28 0.02 16.30 10.44
N PRO A 29 0.30 15.85 11.68
CA PRO A 29 0.97 14.57 11.89
C PRO A 29 0.11 13.35 11.53
N LEU A 30 -1.22 13.47 11.46
CA LEU A 30 -2.12 12.36 11.12
C LEU A 30 -2.34 12.18 9.61
N ILE A 31 -2.14 13.22 8.80
CA ILE A 31 -2.38 13.16 7.34
C ILE A 31 -1.51 12.09 6.68
N PHE A 32 -0.21 12.06 6.96
CA PHE A 32 0.71 11.10 6.32
C PHE A 32 0.39 9.64 6.70
N PRO A 33 0.25 9.27 7.98
CA PRO A 33 -0.19 7.92 8.35
C PRO A 33 -1.54 7.53 7.76
N ALA A 34 -2.50 8.46 7.67
CA ALA A 34 -3.81 8.18 7.10
C ALA A 34 -3.71 7.85 5.60
N ILE A 35 -2.94 8.63 4.83
CA ILE A 35 -2.72 8.37 3.41
C ILE A 35 -1.97 7.06 3.20
N ILE A 36 -0.84 6.86 3.90
CA ILE A 36 -0.04 5.64 3.78
C ILE A 36 -0.87 4.41 4.18
N GLY A 37 -1.58 4.49 5.31
CA GLY A 37 -2.46 3.42 5.76
C GLY A 37 -3.58 3.11 4.76
N GLY A 38 -4.16 4.13 4.14
CA GLY A 38 -5.16 3.97 3.07
C GLY A 38 -4.59 3.26 1.84
N LEU A 39 -3.41 3.66 1.38
CA LEU A 39 -2.74 3.01 0.24
C LEU A 39 -2.39 1.54 0.54
N VAL A 40 -1.86 1.26 1.73
CA VAL A 40 -1.55 -0.11 2.17
C VAL A 40 -2.81 -0.96 2.24
N TYR A 41 -3.90 -0.42 2.79
CA TYR A 41 -5.19 -1.12 2.85
C TYR A 41 -5.69 -1.50 1.46
N VAL A 42 -5.66 -0.56 0.51
CA VAL A 42 -6.05 -0.80 -0.88
C VAL A 42 -5.16 -1.86 -1.53
N ALA A 43 -3.83 -1.76 -1.39
CA ALA A 43 -2.89 -2.72 -1.96
C ALA A 43 -3.10 -4.15 -1.42
N ILE A 44 -3.36 -4.30 -0.12
CA ILE A 44 -3.70 -5.60 0.47
C ILE A 44 -5.00 -6.12 -0.12
N LYS A 45 -6.04 -5.27 -0.21
CA LYS A 45 -7.34 -5.68 -0.77
C LYS A 45 -7.27 -6.08 -2.23
N GLU A 46 -6.48 -5.38 -3.03
CA GLU A 46 -6.19 -5.75 -4.41
C GLU A 46 -5.47 -7.09 -4.48
N SER A 47 -4.46 -7.33 -3.64
CA SER A 47 -3.75 -8.62 -3.60
C SER A 47 -4.65 -9.79 -3.18
N GLU A 48 -5.61 -9.56 -2.28
CA GLU A 48 -6.61 -10.57 -1.87
C GLU A 48 -7.65 -10.83 -2.96
N SER A 49 -7.99 -9.80 -3.74
CA SER A 49 -9.02 -9.86 -4.78
C SER A 49 -8.48 -10.22 -6.16
N ALA A 50 -7.16 -10.18 -6.33
CA ALA A 50 -6.49 -10.60 -7.55
C ALA A 50 -6.80 -12.09 -7.79
N LYS A 51 -7.54 -12.37 -8.87
CA LYS A 51 -7.72 -13.75 -9.35
C LYS A 51 -6.34 -14.32 -9.66
N ALA A 52 -6.12 -15.58 -9.28
CA ALA A 52 -4.88 -16.28 -9.60
C ALA A 52 -4.56 -16.13 -11.09
N GLU A 53 -3.37 -15.62 -11.39
CA GLU A 53 -2.91 -15.34 -12.74
C GLU A 53 -2.84 -16.66 -13.50
N THR A 54 -3.48 -16.72 -14.67
CA THR A 54 -3.58 -17.95 -15.45
C THR A 54 -2.34 -18.08 -16.33
N VAL A 55 -1.45 -18.99 -15.96
CA VAL A 55 -0.22 -19.29 -16.70
C VAL A 55 -0.50 -20.45 -17.63
N GLN A 56 -0.35 -20.22 -18.92
CA GLN A 56 -0.50 -21.26 -19.92
C GLN A 56 0.85 -21.97 -20.11
N VAL A 57 0.87 -23.29 -19.97
CA VAL A 57 2.11 -24.07 -19.98
C VAL A 57 2.13 -25.05 -21.15
N LEU A 58 3.18 -24.96 -21.97
CA LEU A 58 3.47 -25.93 -23.03
C LEU A 58 4.63 -26.83 -22.59
N ASP A 59 4.32 -28.00 -22.04
CA ASP A 59 5.31 -29.02 -21.69
C ASP A 59 5.20 -30.24 -22.63
N GLU A 60 6.11 -30.32 -23.59
CA GLU A 60 6.22 -31.46 -24.51
C GLU A 60 6.88 -32.69 -23.87
N SER A 61 7.68 -32.47 -22.81
CA SER A 61 8.45 -33.54 -22.15
C SER A 61 7.60 -34.35 -21.17
N LYS A 62 6.50 -33.77 -20.66
CA LYS A 62 5.64 -34.33 -19.60
C LYS A 62 6.40 -34.73 -18.33
N LEU A 63 7.62 -34.21 -18.15
CA LEU A 63 8.46 -34.52 -17.00
C LEU A 63 8.09 -33.64 -15.80
N PHE A 64 7.35 -32.55 -16.02
CA PHE A 64 7.00 -31.60 -14.97
C PHE A 64 5.54 -31.73 -14.57
N LYS A 65 5.29 -31.65 -13.25
CA LYS A 65 3.96 -31.52 -12.68
C LYS A 65 3.83 -30.13 -12.08
N PHE A 66 2.89 -29.35 -12.59
CA PHE A 66 2.59 -28.01 -12.08
C PHE A 66 1.40 -28.10 -11.14
N GLU A 67 1.54 -27.54 -9.93
CA GLU A 67 0.48 -27.47 -8.94
C GLU A 67 -0.04 -26.03 -8.85
N ASN A 68 -1.37 -25.88 -8.84
CA ASN A 68 -2.01 -24.58 -8.72
C ASN A 68 -1.83 -24.03 -7.30
N ASN A 69 -1.66 -22.73 -7.19
CA ASN A 69 -1.61 -22.04 -5.91
C ASN A 69 -2.53 -20.80 -5.91
N LYS A 70 -2.56 -20.08 -4.79
CA LYS A 70 -3.42 -18.90 -4.62
C LYS A 70 -3.11 -17.76 -5.60
N GLN A 71 -1.90 -17.73 -6.16
CA GLN A 71 -1.41 -16.68 -7.05
C GLN A 71 -1.39 -17.12 -8.51
N PHE A 72 -1.23 -18.41 -8.83
CA PHE A 72 -1.06 -18.92 -10.18
C PHE A 72 -1.91 -20.17 -10.44
N THR A 73 -2.63 -20.16 -11.56
CA THR A 73 -3.33 -21.32 -12.11
C THR A 73 -2.66 -21.75 -13.39
N PHE A 74 -2.16 -22.99 -13.44
CA PHE A 74 -1.48 -23.54 -14.60
C PHE A 74 -2.47 -24.29 -15.48
N ILE A 75 -2.58 -23.90 -16.75
CA ILE A 75 -3.41 -24.58 -17.76
C ILE A 75 -2.49 -25.14 -18.85
N PRO A 76 -2.46 -26.47 -19.05
CA PRO A 76 -1.67 -27.07 -20.11
C PRO A 76 -2.30 -26.75 -21.48
N ILE A 77 -1.48 -26.32 -22.43
CA ILE A 77 -1.91 -26.06 -23.80
C ILE A 77 -1.47 -27.21 -24.71
N ALA A 78 -2.38 -27.72 -25.53
CA ALA A 78 -2.13 -28.81 -26.48
C ALA A 78 -1.82 -28.31 -27.90
N ILE A 79 -1.21 -27.11 -28.01
CA ILE A 79 -0.92 -26.47 -29.30
C ILE A 79 0.53 -26.83 -29.72
N PRO A 80 0.80 -27.13 -31.01
CA PRO A 80 2.16 -27.35 -31.51
C PRO A 80 3.08 -26.14 -31.27
N ARG A 81 4.36 -26.36 -30.93
CA ARG A 81 5.37 -25.30 -30.67
C ARG A 81 5.45 -24.21 -31.74
N GLU A 82 5.14 -24.55 -32.99
CA GLU A 82 5.17 -23.60 -34.12
C GLU A 82 4.07 -22.52 -34.05
N GLN A 83 2.96 -22.79 -33.36
CA GLN A 83 1.84 -21.84 -33.19
C GLN A 83 1.93 -21.07 -31.86
N ALA A 84 2.86 -21.41 -30.99
CA ALA A 84 3.03 -20.79 -29.66
C ALA A 84 4.07 -19.65 -29.64
N LYS A 85 4.55 -19.21 -30.81
CA LYS A 85 5.62 -18.21 -30.98
C LYS A 85 5.08 -16.83 -31.36
#